data_AF-A0A9P0NDV7-F1
#
_entry.id   AF-A0A9P0NDV7-F1
#
_cell.length_a   1.000
_cell.length_b   1.000
_cell.length_c   1.000
_cell.angle_alpha   90.00
_cell.angle_beta   90.00
_cell.angle_gamma   90.00
#
_symmetry.space_group_name_H-M   'P 1'
#
loop_
_entity.id
_entity.type
_entity.pdbx_description
1 polymer ?
#
loop_
_entity_poly.entity_id
_entity_poly.type
_entity_poly.pdbx_seq_one_letter_code
_entity_poly.pdbx_strand_id
1 'polypeptide(L)'
;MYDYTLLVELYKKEKKFQKVYTTFRPNLKASPVTGKFYACHEANVNQGEPNDHYIKLLAQAKSLGPKNKFPSPKTENQRYGWYDKTLIPRKEDILIFPHVEAPEIKLDIILKQNYKNEVPFSGIPFKL
;
A
#
# COMPACT_ATOMS: atom_id res chain seq x y z
N MET A 1 -38.71 17.19 -26.44
CA MET A 1 -39.48 16.23 -25.63
C MET A 1 -38.55 15.08 -25.31
N TYR A 2 -38.14 14.91 -24.05
CA TYR A 2 -37.20 13.85 -23.69
C TYR A 2 -37.89 12.49 -23.78
N ASP A 3 -37.25 11.52 -24.41
CA ASP A 3 -37.79 10.18 -24.59
C ASP A 3 -37.56 9.35 -23.32
N TYR A 4 -38.56 9.40 -22.44
CA TYR A 4 -38.55 8.71 -21.15
C TYR A 4 -38.44 7.18 -21.28
N THR A 5 -38.86 6.60 -22.40
CA THR A 5 -38.81 5.15 -22.62
C THR A 5 -37.37 4.66 -22.73
N LEU A 6 -36.53 5.44 -23.42
CA LEU A 6 -35.12 5.14 -23.64
C LEU A 6 -34.30 5.23 -22.35
N LEU A 7 -34.62 6.21 -21.50
CA LEU A 7 -34.02 6.36 -20.17
C LEU A 7 -34.31 5.17 -19.25
N VAL A 8 -35.56 4.68 -19.26
CA VAL A 8 -35.98 3.54 -18.44
C VAL A 8 -35.27 2.25 -18.89
N GLU A 9 -35.17 2.02 -20.20
CA GLU A 9 -34.45 0.85 -20.75
C GLU A 9 -32.95 0.91 -20.46
N LEU A 10 -32.35 2.10 -20.56
CA LEU A 10 -30.95 2.31 -20.18
C LEU A 10 -30.74 1.97 -18.69
N TYR A 11 -31.60 2.48 -17.81
CA TYR A 11 -31.50 2.20 -16.37
C TYR A 11 -31.66 0.71 -16.03
N LYS A 12 -32.60 0.01 -16.67
CA LYS A 12 -32.78 -1.44 -16.49
C LYS A 12 -31.53 -2.22 -16.90
N LYS A 13 -30.91 -1.87 -18.03
CA LYS A 13 -29.67 -2.50 -18.50
C LYS A 13 -28.50 -2.22 -17.57
N GLU A 14 -28.35 -0.98 -17.10
CA GLU A 14 -27.30 -0.60 -16.14
C GLU A 14 -27.43 -1.35 -14.81
N LYS A 15 -28.67 -1.52 -14.31
CA LYS A 15 -28.94 -2.25 -13.06
C LYS A 15 -28.63 -3.75 -13.19
N LYS A 16 -28.89 -4.35 -14.36
CA LYS A 16 -28.73 -5.80 -14.59
C LYS A 16 -27.28 -6.19 -14.92
N PHE A 17 -26.56 -5.33 -15.64
CA PHE A 17 -25.21 -5.63 -16.12
C PHE A 17 -24.18 -4.68 -15.49
N GLN A 18 -23.78 -3.64 -16.21
CA GLN A 18 -22.82 -2.64 -15.77
C GLN A 18 -23.21 -1.26 -16.29
N LYS A 19 -22.79 -0.22 -15.54
CA LYS A 19 -23.01 1.16 -15.93
C LYS A 19 -22.14 1.53 -17.14
N VAL A 20 -22.76 2.05 -18.21
CA VAL A 20 -22.02 2.49 -19.40
C VAL A 20 -21.61 3.95 -19.19
N TYR A 21 -20.34 4.17 -18.87
CA TYR A 21 -19.81 5.52 -18.72
C TYR A 21 -19.53 6.13 -20.11
N THR A 22 -20.25 7.20 -20.44
CA THR A 22 -20.01 7.98 -21.66
C THR A 22 -18.83 8.94 -21.52
N THR A 23 -18.47 9.29 -20.28
CA THR A 23 -17.32 10.12 -19.93
C THR A 23 -16.17 9.27 -19.40
N PHE A 24 -14.94 9.58 -19.80
CA PHE A 24 -13.74 8.91 -19.27
C PHE A 24 -13.71 8.98 -17.74
N ARG A 25 -13.58 7.81 -17.10
CA ARG A 25 -13.46 7.71 -15.65
C ARG A 25 -12.16 6.99 -15.31
N PRO A 26 -11.20 7.65 -14.64
CA PRO A 26 -9.90 7.05 -14.38
C PRO A 26 -10.03 5.83 -13.45
N ASN A 27 -9.49 4.69 -13.89
CA ASN A 27 -9.45 3.49 -13.06
C ASN A 27 -8.21 3.52 -12.14
N LEU A 28 -8.34 4.19 -11.00
CA LEU A 28 -7.25 4.37 -10.02
C LEU A 28 -6.84 3.06 -9.30
N LYS A 29 -7.57 1.96 -9.50
CA LYS A 29 -7.24 0.64 -8.94
C LYS A 29 -6.32 -0.16 -9.86
N ALA A 30 -6.37 0.09 -11.16
CA ALA A 30 -5.49 -0.57 -12.12
C ALA A 30 -4.11 0.08 -12.06
N SER A 31 -3.06 -0.73 -12.02
CA SER A 31 -1.70 -0.21 -12.20
C SER A 31 -1.57 0.31 -13.64
N PRO A 32 -1.20 1.58 -13.86
CA PRO A 32 -0.92 2.08 -15.20
C PRO A 32 0.39 1.52 -15.76
N VAL A 33 1.21 0.86 -14.92
CA VAL A 33 2.45 0.22 -15.33
C VAL A 33 2.12 -1.19 -15.84
N THR A 34 2.37 -1.45 -17.12
CA THR A 34 2.29 -2.81 -17.67
C THR A 34 3.31 -3.70 -16.96
N GLY A 35 2.91 -4.91 -16.59
CA GLY A 35 3.80 -5.89 -15.95
C GLY A 35 4.87 -6.45 -16.91
N LYS A 36 4.77 -6.15 -18.21
CA LYS A 36 5.69 -6.65 -19.23
C LYS A 36 6.58 -5.51 -19.74
N PHE A 37 7.85 -5.54 -19.34
CA PHE A 37 8.86 -4.55 -19.71
C PHE A 37 9.14 -4.44 -21.24
N TYR A 38 8.75 -5.44 -22.04
CA TYR A 38 9.12 -5.53 -23.47
C TYR A 38 7.96 -5.75 -24.45
N ALA A 39 6.71 -5.56 -24.02
CA ALA A 39 5.59 -5.61 -24.96
C ALA A 39 5.58 -4.31 -25.80
N CYS A 40 6.42 -4.22 -26.85
CA CYS A 40 6.45 -3.09 -27.78
C CYS A 40 5.07 -2.76 -28.37
N HIS A 41 4.20 -3.76 -28.51
CA HIS A 41 2.83 -3.57 -28.98
C HIS A 41 1.87 -3.00 -27.91
N GLU A 42 2.17 -3.16 -26.61
CA GLU A 42 1.43 -2.52 -25.50
C GLU A 42 1.98 -1.12 -25.18
N ALA A 43 3.28 -0.91 -25.39
CA ALA A 43 3.97 0.36 -25.13
C ALA A 43 3.43 1.53 -25.98
N ASN A 44 2.89 1.24 -27.16
CA ASN A 44 2.38 2.24 -28.10
C ASN A 44 0.91 2.68 -27.85
N VAL A 45 0.22 2.13 -26.85
CA VAL A 45 -1.17 2.50 -26.57
C VAL A 45 -1.28 3.89 -25.91
N ASN A 46 -0.19 4.41 -25.34
CA ASN A 46 -0.13 5.71 -24.67
C ASN A 46 0.92 6.63 -25.31
N GLN A 47 0.87 6.86 -26.63
CA GLN A 47 1.72 7.83 -27.33
C GLN A 47 1.29 9.31 -27.13
N GLY A 48 0.65 9.62 -25.99
CA GLY A 48 0.24 10.97 -25.63
C GLY A 48 1.04 11.49 -24.44
N GLU A 49 1.09 12.82 -24.28
CA GLU A 49 1.60 13.41 -23.05
C GLU A 49 0.83 12.83 -21.85
N PRO A 50 1.54 12.45 -20.77
CA PRO A 50 0.89 11.91 -19.60
C PRO A 50 -0.05 12.97 -19.02
N ASN A 51 -1.33 12.61 -18.88
CA ASN A 51 -2.33 13.51 -18.35
C ASN A 51 -2.00 13.88 -16.88
N ASP A 52 -1.50 15.10 -16.67
CA ASP A 52 -1.11 15.61 -15.35
C ASP A 52 -2.20 15.48 -14.29
N HIS A 53 -3.46 15.68 -14.70
CA HIS A 53 -4.60 15.52 -13.80
C HIS A 53 -4.76 14.06 -13.35
N TYR A 54 -4.53 13.10 -14.25
CA TYR A 54 -4.55 11.68 -13.91
C TYR A 54 -3.40 11.29 -12.97
N ILE A 55 -2.20 11.81 -13.19
CA ILE A 55 -1.05 11.59 -12.30
C ILE A 55 -1.35 12.13 -10.90
N LYS A 56 -1.86 13.36 -10.81
CA LYS A 56 -2.26 13.97 -9.52
C LYS A 56 -3.31 13.13 -8.80
N LEU A 57 -4.32 12.64 -9.51
CA LEU A 57 -5.35 11.75 -8.95
C LEU A 57 -4.76 10.42 -8.45
N LEU A 58 -3.84 9.81 -9.19
CA LEU A 58 -3.16 8.59 -8.77
C LEU A 58 -2.30 8.81 -7.52
N ALA A 59 -1.52 9.89 -7.51
CA ALA A 59 -0.69 10.28 -6.37
C ALA A 59 -1.55 10.49 -5.12
N GLN A 60 -2.66 11.22 -5.27
CA GLN A 60 -3.63 11.44 -4.21
C GLN A 60 -4.27 10.11 -3.74
N ALA A 61 -4.70 9.24 -4.66
CA ALA A 61 -5.32 7.97 -4.30
C ALA A 61 -4.38 7.05 -3.48
N LYS A 62 -3.08 7.06 -3.82
CA LYS A 62 -2.02 6.31 -3.13
C LYS A 62 -1.61 6.92 -1.80
N SER A 63 -1.52 8.25 -1.71
CA SER A 63 -1.06 8.94 -0.48
C SER A 63 -2.16 9.09 0.57
N LEU A 64 -3.43 9.18 0.15
CA LEU A 64 -4.54 9.37 1.08
C LEU A 64 -4.90 8.08 1.82
N GLY A 65 -4.64 8.08 3.13
CA GLY A 65 -5.13 7.07 4.05
C GLY A 65 -6.64 7.18 4.33
N PRO A 66 -7.21 6.24 5.10
CA PRO A 66 -8.65 6.20 5.41
C PRO A 66 -9.20 7.49 6.04
N LYS A 67 -8.45 8.17 6.91
CA LYS A 67 -8.86 9.43 7.57
C LYS A 67 -9.14 10.57 6.59
N ASN A 68 -8.44 10.59 5.46
CA ASN A 68 -8.63 11.63 4.46
C ASN A 68 -9.83 11.33 3.54
N LYS A 69 -10.29 10.07 3.50
CA LYS A 69 -11.37 9.60 2.61
C LYS A 69 -12.73 9.58 3.32
N PHE A 70 -12.76 9.35 4.62
CA PHE A 70 -13.99 9.23 5.40
C PHE A 70 -13.93 10.09 6.66
N PRO A 71 -15.05 10.73 7.07
CA PRO A 71 -15.10 11.49 8.32
C PRO A 71 -15.01 10.60 9.57
N SER A 72 -15.33 9.30 9.43
CA SER A 72 -15.36 8.32 10.51
C SER A 72 -14.84 6.96 10.03
N PRO A 73 -14.34 6.09 10.92
CA PRO A 73 -13.89 4.75 10.53
C PRO A 73 -15.08 3.95 9.98
N LYS A 74 -14.84 3.21 8.89
CA LYS A 74 -15.86 2.38 8.23
C LYS A 74 -15.84 0.93 8.68
N THR A 75 -14.71 0.45 9.18
CA THR A 75 -14.53 -0.92 9.68
C THR A 75 -13.94 -0.91 11.08
N GLU A 76 -14.15 -1.98 11.84
CA GLU A 76 -13.62 -2.09 13.21
C GLU A 76 -12.09 -2.02 13.23
N ASN A 77 -11.42 -2.64 12.25
CA ASN A 77 -9.96 -2.58 12.14
C ASN A 77 -9.43 -1.15 11.95
N GLN A 78 -10.21 -0.26 11.33
CA GLN A 78 -9.81 1.15 11.19
C GLN A 78 -9.92 1.91 12.51
N ARG A 79 -10.78 1.50 13.46
CA ARG A 79 -10.94 2.20 14.74
C ARG A 79 -9.64 2.22 15.54
N TYR A 80 -8.88 1.12 15.56
CA TYR A 80 -7.63 1.01 16.32
C TYR A 80 -6.62 2.12 15.97
N GLY A 81 -6.50 2.48 14.70
CA GLY A 81 -5.59 3.54 14.22
C GLY A 81 -6.27 4.88 13.91
N TRP A 82 -7.57 5.02 14.21
CA TRP A 82 -8.32 6.22 13.81
C TRP A 82 -7.99 7.44 14.65
N TYR A 83 -7.64 7.26 15.92
CA TYR A 83 -7.23 8.33 16.81
C TYR A 83 -5.71 8.26 16.96
N ASP A 84 -5.01 9.29 16.47
CA ASP A 84 -3.55 9.38 16.54
C ASP A 84 -3.09 9.87 17.93
N LYS A 85 -3.92 10.70 18.54
CA LYS A 85 -3.72 11.19 19.91
C LYS A 85 -4.43 10.24 20.87
N THR A 86 -3.74 9.89 21.95
CA THR A 86 -4.35 9.14 23.05
C THR A 86 -5.48 9.97 23.67
N LEU A 87 -6.62 9.31 23.94
CA LEU A 87 -7.76 9.96 24.60
C LEU A 87 -7.41 10.45 26.01
N ILE A 88 -6.45 9.77 26.64
CA ILE A 88 -5.89 10.14 27.94
C ILE A 88 -4.54 10.82 27.68
N PRO A 89 -4.35 12.09 28.10
CA PRO A 89 -3.06 12.74 27.99
C PRO A 89 -2.06 12.01 28.85
N ARG A 90 -0.88 11.70 28.29
CA ARG A 90 0.20 11.08 29.04
C ARG A 90 0.69 12.09 30.07
N LYS A 91 0.49 11.81 31.36
CA LYS A 91 1.06 12.61 32.44
C LYS A 91 2.58 12.42 32.46
N GLU A 92 3.32 13.51 32.55
CA GLU A 92 4.79 13.50 32.65
C GLU A 92 5.27 12.85 33.96
N ASP A 93 4.41 12.84 34.98
CA ASP A 93 4.69 12.28 36.32
C ASP A 93 4.68 10.73 36.36
N ILE A 94 4.38 10.06 35.26
CA ILE A 94 4.38 8.59 35.21
C ILE A 94 5.82 8.12 35.02
N LEU A 95 6.36 7.44 36.03
CA LEU A 95 7.66 6.77 35.93
C LEU A 95 7.62 5.73 34.80
N ILE A 96 8.41 5.97 33.75
CA ILE A 96 8.55 5.06 32.61
C ILE A 96 9.96 4.50 32.65
N PHE A 97 10.05 3.19 32.85
CA PHE A 97 11.31 2.46 32.77
C PHE A 97 11.24 1.55 31.55
N PRO A 98 11.48 2.07 30.33
CA PRO A 98 11.53 1.21 29.17
C PRO A 98 12.66 0.22 29.39
N HIS A 99 12.47 -1.03 28.97
CA HIS A 99 13.56 -1.98 29.02
C HIS A 99 14.68 -1.48 28.11
N VAL A 100 15.81 -1.14 28.72
CA VAL A 100 17.04 -0.83 28.00
C VAL A 100 17.82 -2.12 27.93
N GLU A 101 18.12 -2.58 26.72
CA GLU A 101 18.97 -3.75 26.52
C GLU A 101 20.31 -3.51 27.22
N ALA A 102 20.71 -4.47 28.05
CA ALA A 102 22.00 -4.41 28.71
C ALA A 102 23.12 -4.40 27.64
N PRO A 103 24.16 -3.55 27.77
CA PRO A 103 25.24 -3.47 26.80
C PRO A 103 25.89 -4.82 26.46
N GLU A 104 25.96 -5.71 27.45
CA GLU A 104 26.51 -7.05 27.34
C GLU A 104 25.66 -7.95 26.43
N ILE A 105 24.34 -7.88 26.57
CA ILE A 105 23.39 -8.64 25.73
C ILE A 105 23.46 -8.14 24.29
N LYS A 106 23.52 -6.83 24.09
CA LYS A 106 23.67 -6.23 22.77
C LYS A 106 24.98 -6.67 22.10
N LEU A 107 26.08 -6.69 22.86
CA LEU A 107 27.38 -7.13 22.38
C LEU A 107 27.37 -8.62 22.01
N ASP A 108 26.76 -9.49 22.82
CA ASP A 108 26.62 -10.92 22.52
C ASP A 108 25.79 -11.17 21.26
N ILE A 109 24.69 -10.43 21.05
CA ILE A 109 23.88 -10.51 19.81
C ILE A 109 24.72 -10.11 18.59
N ILE A 110 25.46 -9.01 18.68
CA ILE A 110 26.35 -8.54 17.61
C ILE A 110 27.43 -9.60 17.32
N LEU A 111 28.04 -10.16 18.35
CA LEU A 111 29.05 -11.21 18.18
C LEU A 111 28.44 -12.45 17.50
N LYS A 112 27.28 -12.93 17.94
CA LYS A 112 26.57 -14.08 17.31
C LYS A 112 26.20 -13.84 15.85
N GLN A 113 25.78 -12.61 15.50
CA GLN A 113 25.47 -12.25 14.11
C GLN A 113 26.72 -12.20 13.23
N ASN A 114 27.85 -11.76 13.78
CA ASN A 114 29.12 -11.63 13.06
C ASN A 114 29.96 -12.91 13.07
N TYR A 115 29.75 -13.80 14.03
CA TYR A 115 30.31 -15.14 14.04
C TYR A 115 29.62 -15.95 12.94
N LYS A 116 30.15 -15.86 11.73
CA LYS A 116 29.93 -16.91 10.73
C LYS A 116 30.62 -18.15 11.27
N ASN A 117 29.86 -19.22 11.52
CA ASN A 117 30.47 -20.52 11.71
C ASN A 117 31.36 -20.77 10.49
N GLU A 118 32.68 -20.68 10.66
CA GLU A 118 33.59 -21.14 9.62
C GLU A 118 33.20 -22.58 9.29
N VAL A 119 33.13 -22.89 7.99
CA VAL A 119 32.76 -24.23 7.53
C VAL A 119 33.65 -25.21 8.32
N PRO A 120 33.09 -26.23 9.00
CA PRO A 120 33.90 -27.14 9.79
C PRO A 120 35.02 -27.68 8.90
N PHE A 121 36.25 -27.65 9.42
CA PHE A 121 37.45 -28.04 8.68
C PHE A 121 37.23 -29.38 7.98
N SER A 122 37.12 -29.36 6.64
CA SER A 122 36.83 -30.53 5.81
C SER A 122 38.11 -31.19 5.27
N GLY A 123 39.28 -30.77 5.76
CA GLY A 123 40.56 -31.32 5.34
C GLY A 123 40.87 -32.64 6.03
N ILE A 124 41.57 -33.54 5.33
CA ILE A 124 42.15 -34.73 5.96
C ILE A 124 43.27 -34.24 6.89
N PRO A 125 43.20 -34.50 8.21
CA PRO A 125 44.05 -33.84 9.20
C PRO A 125 45.53 -34.24 9.13
N PHE A 126 45.86 -35.35 8.48
CA PHE A 126 47.24 -35.81 8.29
C PHE A 126 47.40 -36.41 6.89
N LYS A 127 48.44 -35.98 6.15
CA LYS A 127 48.86 -36.65 4.91
C LYS A 127 49.57 -37.96 5.28
N LEU A 128 49.20 -39.05 4.58
CA LEU A 128 49.98 -40.30 4.53
C LEU A 128 51.27 -40.08 3.73
#